data_AF-A0A3M8RI06-F1
#
_entry.id   AF-A0A3M8RI06-F1
#
_cell.length_a   1.000
_cell.length_b   1.000
_cell.length_c   1.000
_cell.angle_alpha   90.00
_cell.angle_beta   90.00
_cell.angle_gamma   90.00
#
_symmetry.space_group_name_H-M   'P 1'
#
loop_
_entity.id
_entity.type
_entity.pdbx_description
1 polymer ?
#
loop_
_entity_poly.entity_id
_entity_poly.type
_entity_poly.pdbx_seq_one_letter_code
_entity_poly.pdbx_strand_id
1 'polypeptide(L)'
;MYSRPWYHWLAFGLGSGLSPWLPGTMGTLAVIPIYWLVVPYPMLYTAVLLFILAVGPWLCGRTARDLQVRGGGTQAIDPPAIVWDEWAGLLLTLWGLPFSWPTLLAG
;
A
#
# COMPACT_ATOMS: atom_id res chain seq x y z
N MET A 1 19.07 -16.27 -12.41
CA MET A 1 17.66 -16.04 -12.02
C MET A 1 17.66 -15.44 -10.63
N TYR A 2 17.59 -14.12 -10.50
CA TYR A 2 17.59 -13.47 -9.19
C TYR A 2 16.18 -13.57 -8.61
N SER A 3 15.97 -14.44 -7.63
CA SER A 3 14.68 -14.59 -6.94
C SER A 3 14.21 -13.22 -6.48
N ARG A 4 13.02 -12.79 -6.90
CA ARG A 4 12.40 -11.56 -6.38
C ARG A 4 11.91 -11.87 -4.97
N PRO A 5 12.44 -11.21 -3.94
CA PRO A 5 12.02 -11.46 -2.56
C PRO A 5 10.52 -11.22 -2.36
N TRP A 6 9.89 -12.02 -1.50
CA TRP A 6 8.46 -11.95 -1.19
C TRP A 6 7.99 -10.57 -0.72
N TYR A 7 8.87 -9.79 -0.07
CA TYR A 7 8.56 -8.45 0.39
C TYR A 7 8.38 -7.43 -0.74
N HIS A 8 8.95 -7.65 -1.93
CA HIS A 8 8.66 -6.78 -3.08
C HIS A 8 7.22 -6.94 -3.57
N TRP A 9 6.68 -8.16 -3.51
CA TRP A 9 5.30 -8.44 -3.87
C TRP A 9 4.32 -7.71 -2.95
N LEU A 10 4.63 -7.67 -1.65
CA LEU A 10 3.86 -6.90 -0.67
C LEU A 10 4.03 -5.39 -0.86
N ALA A 11 5.28 -4.92 -1.07
CA ALA A 11 5.55 -3.50 -1.28
C ALA A 11 4.81 -2.93 -2.50
N PHE A 12 4.64 -3.75 -3.54
CA PHE A 12 3.88 -3.39 -4.74
C PHE A 12 2.36 -3.62 -4.62
N GLY A 13 1.81 -3.74 -3.40
CA GLY A 13 0.38 -3.92 -3.17
C GLY A 13 -0.19 -5.19 -3.79
N LEU A 14 0.55 -6.30 -3.69
CA LEU A 14 0.22 -7.57 -4.36
C LEU A 14 0.25 -7.48 -5.89
N GLY A 15 1.10 -6.60 -6.44
CA GLY A 15 1.29 -6.42 -7.87
C GLY A 15 0.40 -5.35 -8.50
N SER A 16 -0.47 -4.67 -7.73
CA SER A 16 -1.27 -3.54 -8.22
C SER A 16 -0.39 -2.35 -8.63
N GLY A 17 0.68 -2.09 -7.88
CA GLY A 17 1.67 -1.05 -8.20
C GLY A 17 2.54 -1.37 -9.42
N LEU A 18 2.47 -2.57 -9.99
CA LEU A 18 3.15 -2.91 -11.25
C LEU A 18 2.31 -2.56 -12.49
N SER A 19 1.13 -1.96 -12.30
CA SER A 19 0.27 -1.55 -13.42
C SER A 19 0.96 -0.50 -14.31
N PRO A 20 0.99 -0.70 -15.64
CA PRO A 20 1.67 0.21 -16.57
C PRO A 20 0.93 1.52 -16.82
N TRP A 21 -0.27 1.70 -16.29
CA TRP A 21 -1.13 2.86 -16.59
C TRP A 21 -1.15 3.88 -15.45
N LEU A 22 -1.54 3.44 -14.25
CA LEU A 22 -1.66 4.29 -13.05
C LEU A 22 -1.42 3.39 -11.82
N PRO A 23 -0.15 3.16 -11.43
CA PRO A 23 0.17 2.24 -10.35
C PRO A 23 -0.46 2.68 -9.02
N GLY A 24 -0.59 3.99 -8.81
CA GLY A 24 -1.25 4.54 -7.63
C GLY A 24 -2.78 4.34 -7.59
N THR A 25 -3.47 4.55 -8.71
CA THR A 25 -4.91 4.27 -8.79
C THR A 25 -5.22 2.79 -8.59
N MET A 26 -4.36 1.90 -9.10
CA MET A 26 -4.49 0.47 -8.85
C MET A 26 -4.15 0.10 -7.40
N GLY A 27 -3.22 0.83 -6.78
CA GLY A 27 -2.94 0.76 -5.35
C GLY A 27 -4.16 1.07 -4.50
N THR A 28 -4.83 2.20 -4.74
CA THR A 28 -6.09 2.57 -4.08
C THR A 28 -7.19 1.53 -4.32
N LEU A 29 -7.39 1.07 -5.57
CA LEU A 29 -8.39 0.04 -5.86
C LEU A 29 -8.11 -1.28 -5.13
N ALA A 30 -6.83 -1.64 -4.96
CA ALA A 30 -6.45 -2.85 -4.25
C ALA A 30 -6.75 -2.79 -2.74
N VAL A 31 -6.85 -1.59 -2.14
CA VAL A 31 -7.19 -1.45 -0.72
C VAL A 31 -8.70 -1.47 -0.46
N ILE A 32 -9.55 -1.20 -1.46
CA ILE A 32 -11.02 -1.20 -1.31
C ILE A 32 -11.57 -2.55 -0.79
N PRO A 33 -11.14 -3.72 -1.33
CA PRO A 33 -11.56 -5.02 -0.78
C PRO A 33 -11.14 -5.21 0.67
N ILE A 34 -9.94 -4.74 1.04
CA ILE A 34 -9.44 -4.81 2.42
C ILE A 34 -10.33 -3.96 3.33
N TYR A 35 -10.57 -2.70 2.95
CA TYR A 35 -11.46 -1.78 3.65
C TYR A 35 -12.85 -2.38 3.87
N TRP A 36 -13.47 -2.95 2.83
CA TRP A 36 -14.81 -3.52 2.93
C TRP A 36 -14.89 -4.73 3.88
N LEU A 37 -13.82 -5.53 3.97
CA LEU A 37 -13.75 -6.65 4.90
C LEU A 37 -13.58 -6.20 6.36
N VAL A 38 -12.85 -5.11 6.61
CA VAL A 38 -12.53 -4.67 7.98
C VAL A 38 -13.49 -3.62 8.54
N VAL A 39 -14.18 -2.85 7.70
CA VAL A 39 -15.08 -1.75 8.13
C VAL A 39 -16.17 -2.15 9.12
N PRO A 40 -16.78 -3.37 9.07
CA PRO A 40 -17.78 -3.76 10.06
C PRO A 40 -17.20 -4.08 11.44
N TYR A 41 -15.88 -4.20 11.55
CA TYR A 41 -15.17 -4.69 12.73
C TYR A 41 -14.15 -3.66 13.24
N PRO A 42 -14.54 -2.67 14.07
CA PRO A 42 -13.70 -1.53 14.45
C PRO A 42 -12.35 -1.91 15.08
N MET A 43 -12.32 -2.97 15.88
CA MET A 43 -11.08 -3.49 16.47
C MET A 43 -10.15 -4.10 15.42
N LEU A 44 -10.69 -4.90 14.49
CA LEU A 44 -9.91 -5.49 13.40
C LEU A 44 -9.40 -4.41 12.46
N TYR A 45 -10.24 -3.42 12.13
CA TYR A 45 -9.84 -2.26 11.34
C TYR A 45 -8.64 -1.56 11.96
N THR A 46 -8.73 -1.22 13.24
CA THR A 46 -7.66 -0.50 13.95
C THR A 46 -6.39 -1.34 13.99
N ALA A 47 -6.50 -2.67 14.21
CA ALA A 47 -5.34 -3.57 14.16
C ALA A 47 -4.68 -3.61 12.77
N VAL A 48 -5.47 -3.65 11.69
CA VAL A 48 -4.97 -3.64 10.31
C VAL A 48 -4.32 -2.30 9.97
N LEU A 49 -4.93 -1.17 10.35
CA LEU A 49 -4.37 0.16 10.15
C LEU A 49 -3.02 0.31 10.88
N LEU A 50 -2.95 -0.10 12.15
CA LEU A 50 -1.71 -0.05 12.92
C LEU A 50 -0.63 -0.97 12.35
N PHE A 51 -1.02 -2.16 11.88
CA PHE A 51 -0.10 -3.06 11.18
C PHE A 51 0.46 -2.39 9.92
N ILE A 52 -0.39 -1.77 9.10
CA ILE A 52 0.04 -1.09 7.87
C ILE A 52 1.00 0.07 8.18
N LEU A 53 0.70 0.88 9.19
CA LEU A 53 1.55 2.00 9.61
C LEU A 53 2.88 1.55 10.22
N ALA A 54 2.90 0.45 10.98
CA ALA A 54 4.11 -0.06 11.61
C ALA A 54 5.06 -0.74 10.61
N VAL A 55 4.49 -1.49 9.66
CA VAL A 55 5.23 -2.35 8.74
C VAL A 55 5.61 -1.64 7.44
N GLY A 56 4.81 -0.65 7.03
CA GLY A 56 5.00 0.10 5.79
C GLY A 56 6.36 0.80 5.66
N PRO A 57 6.80 1.62 6.64
CA PRO A 57 8.07 2.34 6.54
C PRO A 57 9.27 1.40 6.33
N TRP A 58 9.26 0.23 6.97
CA TRP A 58 10.29 -0.78 6.79
C TRP A 58 10.23 -1.42 5.40
N LEU A 59 9.04 -1.80 4.92
CA LEU A 59 8.85 -2.39 3.59
C LEU A 59 9.21 -1.43 2.46
N CYS A 60 8.75 -0.19 2.53
CA CYS A 60 9.06 0.86 1.56
C CYS A 60 10.56 1.14 1.54
N GLY A 61 11.16 1.36 2.71
CA GLY A 61 12.59 1.64 2.84
C GLY A 61 13.50 0.46 2.47
N ARG A 62 13.07 -0.79 2.65
CA ARG A 62 13.82 -1.96 2.18
C ARG A 62 13.71 -2.12 0.67
N THR A 63 12.52 -1.93 0.12
CA THR A 63 12.25 -2.04 -1.32
C THR A 63 12.97 -0.95 -2.12
N ALA A 64 12.96 0.29 -1.65
CA ALA A 64 13.68 1.41 -2.27
C ALA A 64 15.19 1.17 -2.31
N ARG A 65 15.78 0.68 -1.20
CA ARG A 65 17.21 0.32 -1.13
C ARG A 65 17.58 -0.82 -2.10
N ASP A 66 16.74 -1.84 -2.19
CA ASP A 66 16.99 -2.97 -3.11
C ASP A 66 16.86 -2.56 -4.58
N LEU A 67 15.96 -1.62 -4.90
CA LEU A 67 15.84 -1.05 -6.25
C LEU A 67 17.06 -0.19 -6.60
N GLN A 68 17.61 0.57 -5.64
CA GLN A 68 18.83 1.37 -5.82
C GLN A 68 20.05 0.50 -6.17
N VAL A 69 20.25 -0.60 -5.44
CA VAL A 69 21.37 -1.54 -5.68
C VAL A 69 21.26 -2.22 -7.04
N ARG A 70 20.04 -2.54 -7.49
CA ARG A 70 19.79 -3.23 -8.77
C ARG A 70 19.75 -2.31 -9.98
N GLY A 71 19.46 -1.02 -9.80
CA GLY A 71 19.28 -0.03 -10.86
C GLY A 71 20.55 0.70 -11.31
N GLY A 72 21.74 0.33 -10.79
CA GLY A 72 23.01 0.96 -11.20
C GLY A 72 23.33 2.27 -10.47
N GLY A 73 22.72 2.54 -9.31
CA GLY A 73 23.08 3.66 -8.43
C GLY A 73 22.11 4.84 -8.42
N THR A 74 21.11 4.88 -9.32
CA THR A 74 20.06 5.90 -9.24
C THR A 74 19.08 5.54 -8.12
N GLN A 75 19.02 6.39 -7.10
CA GLN A 75 18.05 6.27 -6.02
C GLN A 75 16.65 6.59 -6.58
N ALA A 76 15.81 5.57 -6.77
CA ALA A 76 14.38 5.79 -6.96
C ALA A 76 13.80 6.25 -5.62
N ILE A 77 13.82 7.55 -5.39
CA ILE A 77 13.08 8.20 -4.31
C ILE A 77 11.60 7.99 -4.66
N ASP A 78 10.91 7.17 -3.87
CA ASP A 78 9.52 6.74 -4.06
C ASP A 78 9.23 6.13 -5.45
N PRO A 79 9.61 4.85 -5.67
CA PRO A 79 9.18 4.13 -6.85
C PRO A 79 7.64 4.14 -6.88
N PRO A 80 7.00 4.59 -7.97
CA PRO A 80 5.54 4.71 -8.07
C PRO A 80 4.82 3.36 -7.95
N ALA A 81 5.57 2.25 -7.96
CA ALA A 81 5.05 0.92 -7.72
C ALA A 81 4.82 0.61 -6.24
N ILE A 82 5.41 1.35 -5.30
CA ILE A 82 5.16 1.17 -3.87
C ILE A 82 3.84 1.88 -3.54
N VAL A 83 2.84 1.13 -3.09
CA VAL A 83 1.46 1.64 -2.86
C VAL A 83 1.02 1.53 -1.40
N TRP A 84 1.97 1.25 -0.50
CA TRP A 84 1.69 1.07 0.94
C TRP A 84 1.30 2.38 1.63
N ASP A 85 1.83 3.50 1.15
CA ASP A 85 1.45 4.86 1.57
C ASP A 85 0.02 5.20 1.16
N GLU A 86 -0.43 4.77 -0.01
CA GLU A 86 -1.83 4.94 -0.46
C GLU A 86 -2.81 4.10 0.36
N TRP A 87 -2.39 2.88 0.73
CA TRP A 87 -3.18 2.01 1.61
C TRP A 87 -3.31 2.62 3.01
N ALA A 88 -2.19 3.11 3.56
CA ALA A 88 -2.16 3.77 4.85
C ALA A 88 -3.01 5.06 4.84
N GLY A 89 -2.88 5.88 3.80
CA GLY A 89 -3.60 7.13 3.63
C GLY A 89 -5.11 6.91 3.60
N LEU A 90 -5.60 6.03 2.71
CA LEU A 90 -7.04 5.79 2.58
C LEU A 90 -7.64 5.21 3.88
N LEU A 91 -6.99 4.21 4.47
CA LEU A 91 -7.50 3.59 5.71
C LEU A 91 -7.45 4.54 6.90
N LEU A 92 -6.48 5.46 6.95
CA LEU A 92 -6.44 6.48 7.98
C LEU A 92 -7.56 7.51 7.78
N THR A 93 -7.79 7.99 6.56
CA THR A 93 -8.86 8.95 6.24
C THR A 93 -10.25 8.40 6.57
N LEU A 94 -10.47 7.10 6.35
CA LEU A 94 -11.75 6.44 6.62
C LEU A 94 -11.89 5.91 8.06
N TRP A 95 -10.87 6.05 8.91
CA TRP A 95 -10.90 5.51 10.27
C TRP A 95 -12.00 6.19 11.12
N GLY A 96 -12.92 5.38 11.65
CA GLY A 96 -14.02 5.87 12.48
C GLY A 96 -15.21 6.45 11.71
N LEU A 97 -15.16 6.48 10.37
CA LEU A 97 -16.31 6.86 9.55
C LEU A 97 -17.18 5.64 9.23
N PRO A 98 -18.53 5.79 9.27
CA PRO A 98 -19.42 4.75 8.79
C PRO A 98 -19.25 4.55 7.28
N PHE A 99 -19.36 3.30 6.82
CA PHE A 99 -19.27 2.99 5.40
C PHE A 99 -20.36 3.73 4.61
N SER A 100 -19.93 4.53 3.64
CA SER A 100 -20.81 5.10 2.62
C SER A 100 -20.04 5.33 1.31
N TRP A 101 -20.73 5.29 0.19
CA TRP A 101 -20.12 5.61 -1.11
C TRP A 101 -19.53 7.03 -1.16
N PRO A 102 -20.18 8.07 -0.59
CA PRO A 102 -19.59 9.40 -0.51
C PRO A 102 -18.31 9.44 0.32
N THR A 103 -18.26 8.75 1.46
CA THR A 103 -17.03 8.73 2.30
C THR A 103 -15.89 8.03 1.59
N LEU A 104 -16.15 6.95 0.85
CA LEU A 104 -15.12 6.23 0.10
C LEU A 104 -14.56 7.04 -1.07
N LEU A 105 -15.40 7.86 -1.72
CA LEU A 105 -14.99 8.72 -2.84
C LEU A 105 -14.29 10.02 -2.40
N ALA A 106 -14.53 10.45 -1.16
CA ALA A 106 -13.93 11.67 -0.60
C ALA A 106 -12.58 11.41 0.09
N GLY A 107 -12.29 10.15 0.44
CA GLY A 107 -11.02 9.72 1.03
C GLY A 107 -9.96 9.41 -0.01
#